data_AF-A0A8I1IDP8-F1
#
_entry.id   AF-A0A8I1IDP8-F1
#
_cell.length_a   1.000
_cell.length_b   1.000
_cell.length_c   1.000
_cell.angle_alpha   90.00
_cell.angle_beta   90.00
_cell.angle_gamma   90.00
#
_symmetry.space_group_name_H-M   'P 1'
#
loop_
_entity.id
_entity.type
_entity.pdbx_description
1 polymer ?
#
loop_
_entity_poly.entity_id
_entity_poly.type
_entity_poly.pdbx_seq_one_letter_code
_entity_poly.pdbx_strand_id
1 'polypeptide(L)'
;MRRVLLWFALIIALGAAAGAGLVYWRFGGGVPYPDLTAAPQLGPGALEAAVTFGRPVGNAAVAADGRVFFAVHPESRPEPPFLHVAEGGDIRPFPDAAAQGLFETPLGLAIDRQDRLWVIDPGGHGFGTPKLVAFDIDTGAVVHEHAFADDIAPWGSFPQDLQVDPPGAIRLYRRCRFLADAPGVDRL
;
A
#
# COMPACT_ATOMS: atom_id res chain seq x y z
N MET A 1 -23.54 -11.57 -45.56
CA MET A 1 -22.61 -10.83 -44.66
C MET A 1 -23.29 -10.21 -43.44
N ARG A 2 -24.32 -9.36 -43.55
CA ARG A 2 -24.98 -8.70 -42.38
C ARG A 2 -25.48 -9.66 -41.28
N ARG A 3 -26.14 -10.76 -41.64
CA ARG A 3 -26.61 -11.77 -40.65
C ARG A 3 -25.47 -12.47 -39.92
N VAL A 4 -24.37 -12.77 -40.61
CA VAL A 4 -23.18 -13.40 -40.01
C VAL A 4 -22.52 -12.45 -39.01
N LEU A 5 -22.36 -11.17 -39.38
CA LEU A 5 -21.84 -10.15 -38.47
C LEU A 5 -22.70 -9.95 -37.22
N LEU A 6 -24.02 -10.01 -37.35
CA LEU A 6 -24.93 -9.93 -36.20
C LEU A 6 -24.79 -11.12 -35.25
N TRP A 7 -24.65 -12.35 -35.77
CA TRP A 7 -24.40 -13.52 -34.94
C TRP A 7 -23.05 -13.46 -34.22
N PHE A 8 -22.00 -12.99 -34.90
CA PHE A 8 -20.70 -12.77 -34.27
C PHE A 8 -20.78 -11.72 -33.14
N ALA A 9 -21.44 -10.59 -33.38
CA ALA A 9 -21.62 -9.56 -32.36
C ALA A 9 -22.42 -10.07 -31.15
N LEU A 10 -23.47 -10.88 -31.38
CA LEU A 10 -24.25 -11.49 -30.32
C LEU A 10 -23.43 -12.47 -29.47
N ILE A 11 -22.60 -13.32 -30.10
CA ILE A 11 -21.73 -14.26 -29.38
C ILE A 11 -20.72 -13.50 -28.51
N ILE A 12 -20.12 -12.43 -29.03
CA ILE A 12 -19.20 -11.58 -28.26
C ILE A 12 -19.91 -10.94 -27.06
N ALA A 13 -21.11 -10.38 -27.27
CA ALA A 13 -21.89 -9.76 -26.20
C ALA A 13 -22.29 -10.77 -25.11
N LEU A 14 -22.73 -11.96 -25.49
CA LEU A 14 -23.07 -13.03 -24.55
C LEU A 14 -21.84 -13.53 -23.79
N GLY A 15 -20.70 -13.68 -24.47
CA GLY A 15 -19.44 -14.04 -23.84
C GLY A 15 -18.97 -12.98 -22.83
N ALA A 16 -19.07 -11.70 -23.18
CA ALA A 16 -18.73 -10.60 -22.28
C ALA A 16 -19.66 -10.55 -21.06
N ALA A 17 -20.97 -10.74 -21.26
CA ALA A 17 -21.95 -10.78 -20.17
C ALA A 17 -21.72 -11.97 -19.23
N ALA A 18 -21.44 -13.16 -19.78
CA ALA A 18 -21.09 -14.34 -19.00
C ALA A 18 -19.79 -14.14 -18.21
N GLY A 19 -18.78 -13.52 -18.83
CA GLY A 19 -17.52 -13.15 -18.18
C GLY A 19 -17.73 -12.17 -17.03
N ALA A 20 -18.49 -11.10 -17.25
CA ALA A 20 -18.84 -10.14 -16.20
C ALA A 20 -19.64 -10.79 -15.06
N GLY A 21 -20.59 -11.67 -15.39
CA GLY A 21 -21.35 -12.45 -14.42
C GLY A 21 -20.47 -13.37 -13.58
N LEU A 22 -19.49 -14.04 -14.20
CA LEU A 22 -18.52 -14.86 -13.49
C LEU A 22 -17.63 -14.03 -12.55
N VAL A 23 -17.12 -12.89 -13.03
CA VAL A 23 -16.33 -11.96 -12.20
C VAL A 23 -17.16 -11.45 -11.02
N TYR A 24 -18.40 -11.03 -11.26
CA TYR A 24 -19.31 -10.58 -10.20
C TYR A 24 -19.62 -11.69 -9.20
N TRP A 25 -19.95 -12.90 -9.66
CA TRP A 25 -20.22 -14.02 -8.75
C TRP A 25 -18.98 -14.41 -7.94
N ARG A 26 -17.79 -14.30 -8.54
CA ARG A 26 -16.53 -14.70 -7.93
C ARG A 26 -15.95 -13.65 -6.97
N PHE A 27 -16.19 -12.36 -7.23
CA PHE A 27 -15.54 -11.25 -6.51
C PHE A 27 -16.51 -10.17 -6.00
N GLY A 28 -17.72 -10.06 -6.55
CA GLY A 28 -18.68 -8.98 -6.34
C GLY A 28 -19.87 -9.29 -5.43
N GLY A 29 -19.93 -10.50 -4.85
CA GLY A 29 -21.05 -10.97 -4.00
C GLY A 29 -20.94 -10.62 -2.52
N GLY A 30 -20.14 -9.63 -2.12
CA GLY A 30 -19.99 -9.21 -0.72
C GLY A 30 -21.28 -8.63 -0.15
N VAL A 31 -21.45 -8.73 1.17
CA VAL A 31 -22.48 -7.98 1.91
C VAL A 31 -22.04 -6.52 2.06
N PRO A 32 -22.98 -5.55 2.04
CA PRO A 32 -22.67 -4.18 2.42
C PRO A 32 -21.96 -4.15 3.77
N TYR A 33 -20.93 -3.31 3.89
CA TYR A 33 -20.28 -3.09 5.17
C TYR A 33 -21.32 -2.53 6.15
N PRO A 34 -21.39 -3.04 7.40
CA PRO A 34 -22.37 -2.58 8.37
C PRO A 34 -22.21 -1.08 8.62
N ASP A 35 -23.32 -0.38 8.85
CA ASP A 35 -23.26 1.00 9.30
C ASP A 35 -22.69 1.05 10.72
N LEU A 36 -21.46 1.55 10.84
CA LEU A 36 -20.75 1.76 12.11
C LEU A 36 -20.78 3.23 12.55
N THR A 37 -21.67 4.05 11.97
CA THR A 37 -21.78 5.46 12.32
C THR A 37 -22.19 5.61 13.79
N ALA A 38 -21.35 6.28 14.56
CA ALA A 38 -21.59 6.63 15.96
C ALA A 38 -21.39 8.12 16.17
N ALA A 39 -21.84 8.64 17.31
CA ALA A 39 -21.50 10.01 17.71
C ALA A 39 -19.96 10.12 17.83
N PRO A 40 -19.34 11.19 17.28
CA PRO A 40 -17.90 11.35 17.36
C PRO A 40 -17.46 11.49 18.83
N GLN A 41 -16.39 10.77 19.21
CA GLN A 41 -15.82 10.84 20.55
C GLN A 41 -15.13 12.19 20.83
N LEU A 42 -14.68 12.85 19.76
CA LEU A 42 -13.99 14.13 19.81
C LEU A 42 -14.89 15.23 19.24
N GLY A 43 -14.94 16.38 19.91
CA GLY A 43 -15.73 17.52 19.49
C GLY A 43 -15.21 18.20 18.22
N PRO A 44 -16.02 19.05 17.56
CA PRO A 44 -15.56 19.86 16.44
C PRO A 44 -14.38 20.74 16.87
N GLY A 45 -13.22 20.60 16.21
CA GLY A 45 -12.00 21.35 16.53
C GLY A 45 -10.99 20.62 17.42
N ALA A 46 -11.27 19.39 17.86
CA ALA A 46 -10.30 18.56 18.58
C ALA A 46 -9.25 17.88 17.67
N LEU A 47 -9.37 18.05 16.35
CA LEU A 47 -8.46 17.51 15.36
C LEU A 47 -7.85 18.65 14.56
N GLU A 48 -6.58 18.50 14.23
CA GLU A 48 -5.85 19.37 13.30
C GLU A 48 -5.16 18.52 12.24
N ALA A 49 -4.84 19.14 11.10
CA ALA A 49 -4.07 18.47 10.06
C ALA A 49 -2.61 18.36 10.49
N ALA A 50 -2.12 17.14 10.74
CA ALA A 50 -0.72 16.90 11.05
C ALA A 50 0.20 17.17 9.85
N VAL A 51 -0.25 16.82 8.64
CA VAL A 51 0.45 17.08 7.37
C VAL A 51 -0.57 17.47 6.32
N THR A 52 -0.25 18.50 5.53
CA THR A 52 -0.97 18.82 4.29
C THR A 52 0.00 18.70 3.13
N PHE A 53 -0.36 17.90 2.12
CA PHE A 53 0.51 17.62 0.97
C PHE A 53 -0.25 17.79 -0.34
N GLY A 54 0.46 18.22 -1.39
CA GLY A 54 -0.13 18.51 -2.71
C GLY A 54 -0.54 17.27 -3.51
N ARG A 55 -0.26 16.07 -2.99
CA ARG A 55 -0.64 14.78 -3.57
C ARG A 55 -1.27 13.88 -2.51
N PRO A 56 -2.04 12.85 -2.91
CA PRO A 56 -2.61 11.90 -1.97
C PRO A 56 -1.52 11.24 -1.13
N VAL A 57 -1.66 11.33 0.19
CA VAL A 57 -0.87 10.56 1.15
C VAL A 57 -1.37 9.11 1.11
N GLY A 58 -0.46 8.16 0.98
CA GLY A 58 -0.71 6.71 1.02
C GLY A 58 -0.88 6.24 2.46
N ASN A 59 0.21 5.78 3.07
CA ASN A 59 0.26 5.52 4.50
C ASN A 59 1.19 6.54 5.18
N ALA A 60 1.05 6.64 6.50
CA ALA A 60 1.87 7.47 7.35
C ALA A 60 2.25 6.73 8.65
N ALA A 61 3.39 7.08 9.22
CA ALA A 61 3.84 6.64 10.53
C ALA A 61 4.36 7.85 11.32
N VAL A 62 4.05 7.89 12.62
CA VAL A 62 4.41 9.02 13.49
C VAL A 62 5.44 8.54 14.51
N ALA A 63 6.59 9.20 14.56
CA ALA A 63 7.63 8.94 15.55
C ALA A 63 7.26 9.53 16.91
N ALA A 64 7.90 9.04 17.97
CA ALA A 64 7.64 9.49 19.34
C ALA A 64 7.97 10.98 19.57
N ASP A 65 8.88 11.53 18.76
CA ASP A 65 9.25 12.95 18.78
C ASP A 65 8.32 13.85 17.96
N GLY A 66 7.29 13.27 17.31
CA GLY A 66 6.30 13.99 16.53
C GLY A 66 6.61 14.13 15.04
N ARG A 67 7.76 13.65 14.55
CA ARG A 67 8.02 13.57 13.11
C ARG A 67 7.00 12.67 12.43
N VAL A 68 6.43 13.13 11.31
CA VAL A 68 5.45 12.36 10.52
C VAL A 68 6.10 11.89 9.23
N PHE A 69 6.28 10.58 9.10
CA PHE A 69 6.77 9.94 7.89
C PHE A 69 5.60 9.51 7.03
N PHE A 70 5.65 9.77 5.72
CA PHE A 70 4.55 9.40 4.83
C PHE A 70 5.01 9.09 3.42
N ALA A 71 4.27 8.18 2.77
CA ALA A 71 4.47 7.83 1.36
C ALA A 71 3.44 8.54 0.49
N VAL A 72 3.83 8.93 -0.73
CA VAL A 72 2.88 9.42 -1.73
C VAL A 72 2.19 8.22 -2.36
N HIS A 73 0.86 8.23 -2.44
CA HIS A 73 0.09 7.08 -2.89
C HIS A 73 0.47 6.70 -4.34
N PRO A 74 0.86 5.44 -4.63
CA PRO A 74 1.40 5.05 -5.93
C PRO A 74 0.37 5.16 -7.07
N GLU A 75 -0.93 4.95 -6.78
CA GLU A 75 -2.00 5.17 -7.76
C GLU A 75 -2.15 6.63 -8.24
N SER A 76 -1.54 7.60 -7.55
CA SER A 76 -1.46 8.98 -8.03
C SER A 76 -0.36 9.18 -9.10
N ARG A 77 0.37 8.10 -9.44
CA ARG A 77 1.52 8.07 -10.36
C ARG A 77 2.55 9.17 -10.04
N PRO A 78 3.07 9.21 -8.80
CA PRO A 78 4.06 10.21 -8.44
C PRO A 78 5.39 9.95 -9.17
N GLU A 79 6.15 11.02 -9.40
CA GLU A 79 7.59 10.93 -9.61
C GLU A 79 8.29 11.06 -8.25
N PRO A 80 9.53 10.57 -8.08
CA PRO A 80 10.30 10.79 -6.86
C PRO A 80 10.35 12.28 -6.50
N PRO A 81 10.35 12.65 -5.21
CA PRO A 81 10.40 11.79 -4.02
C PRO A 81 9.08 11.07 -3.71
N PHE A 82 9.18 9.84 -3.22
CA PHE A 82 8.03 9.03 -2.81
C PHE A 82 7.81 9.04 -1.30
N LEU A 83 8.90 9.00 -0.54
CA LEU A 83 8.90 8.94 0.92
C LEU A 83 9.35 10.28 1.49
N HIS A 84 8.59 10.78 2.46
CA HIS A 84 8.82 12.08 3.07
C HIS A 84 8.81 12.00 4.58
N VAL A 85 9.42 12.99 5.21
CA VAL A 85 9.26 13.32 6.63
C VAL A 85 8.76 14.75 6.75
N ALA A 86 7.79 14.95 7.63
CA ALA A 86 7.30 16.25 8.05
C ALA A 86 7.71 16.52 9.50
N GLU A 87 8.29 17.69 9.74
CA GLU A 87 8.81 18.10 11.04
C GLU A 87 8.69 19.63 11.14
N GLY A 88 8.02 20.13 12.19
CA GLY A 88 7.90 21.59 12.39
C GLY A 88 7.21 22.35 11.24
N GLY A 89 6.42 21.67 10.41
CA GLY A 89 5.77 22.24 9.22
C GLY A 89 6.59 22.13 7.93
N ASP A 90 7.86 21.76 8.01
CA ASP A 90 8.71 21.50 6.85
C ASP A 90 8.54 20.07 6.37
N ILE A 91 8.41 19.89 5.05
CA ILE A 91 8.30 18.58 4.40
C ILE A 91 9.50 18.37 3.49
N ARG A 92 10.19 17.25 3.66
CA ARG A 92 11.38 16.90 2.85
C ARG A 92 11.40 15.42 2.49
N PRO A 93 12.10 15.02 1.40
CA PRO A 93 12.37 13.62 1.13
C PRO A 93 13.06 12.96 2.32
N PHE A 94 12.69 11.71 2.62
CA PHE A 94 13.34 10.92 3.65
C PHE A 94 13.99 9.65 3.08
N PRO A 95 15.21 9.29 3.52
CA PRO A 95 16.15 10.14 4.25
C PRO A 95 16.70 11.29 3.39
N ASP A 96 16.85 11.04 2.09
CA ASP A 96 17.31 12.01 1.10
C ASP A 96 16.80 11.64 -0.31
N ALA A 97 17.23 12.40 -1.32
CA ALA A 97 16.87 12.17 -2.72
C ALA A 97 17.50 10.90 -3.31
N ALA A 98 18.68 10.49 -2.82
CA ALA A 98 19.39 9.32 -3.35
C ALA A 98 18.69 8.02 -2.92
N ALA A 99 18.23 7.95 -1.68
CA ALA A 99 17.48 6.81 -1.14
C ALA A 99 16.15 6.56 -1.84
N GLN A 100 15.59 7.54 -2.57
CA GLN A 100 14.36 7.32 -3.35
C GLN A 100 14.57 6.28 -4.45
N GLY A 101 15.80 6.07 -4.92
CA GLY A 101 16.15 5.03 -5.89
C GLY A 101 16.07 3.60 -5.34
N LEU A 102 15.87 3.42 -4.03
CA LEU A 102 15.61 2.11 -3.44
C LEU A 102 14.21 1.59 -3.76
N PHE A 103 13.28 2.48 -4.13
CA PHE A 103 11.88 2.16 -4.25
C PHE A 103 11.37 2.27 -5.69
N GLU A 104 10.36 1.46 -5.98
CA GLU A 104 9.52 1.51 -7.16
C GLU A 104 8.19 2.20 -6.83
N THR A 105 7.50 1.77 -5.77
CA THR A 105 6.16 2.26 -5.38
C THR A 105 5.91 2.14 -3.87
N PRO A 106 6.74 2.74 -3.00
CA PRO A 106 6.64 2.52 -1.55
C PRO A 106 5.27 2.96 -1.04
N LEU A 107 4.67 2.19 -0.13
CA LEU A 107 3.32 2.49 0.35
C LEU A 107 3.16 2.29 1.86
N GLY A 108 3.33 1.08 2.37
CA GLY A 108 3.12 0.81 3.79
C GLY A 108 4.28 1.27 4.65
N LEU A 109 3.95 1.88 5.78
CA LEU A 109 4.91 2.42 6.73
C LEU A 109 4.59 1.94 8.15
N ALA A 110 5.63 1.60 8.91
CA ALA A 110 5.52 1.36 10.34
C ALA A 110 6.81 1.80 11.04
N ILE A 111 6.69 2.39 12.23
CA ILE A 111 7.85 2.69 13.09
C ILE A 111 7.83 1.71 14.25
N ASP A 112 8.98 1.06 14.50
CA ASP A 112 9.12 0.14 15.62
C ASP A 112 9.68 0.81 16.89
N ARG A 113 9.85 0.03 17.95
CA ARG A 113 10.33 0.55 19.25
C ARG A 113 11.82 0.88 19.29
N GLN A 114 12.53 0.61 18.21
CA GLN A 114 13.96 0.90 18.04
C GLN A 114 14.16 2.11 17.12
N ASP A 115 13.10 2.89 16.88
CA ASP A 115 13.13 4.06 16.03
C ASP A 115 13.58 3.72 14.60
N ARG A 116 13.12 2.57 14.10
CA ARG A 116 13.30 2.18 12.70
C ARG A 116 12.00 2.38 11.92
N LEU A 117 12.06 3.14 10.83
CA LEU A 117 10.99 3.25 9.85
C LEU A 117 11.09 2.11 8.85
N TRP A 118 10.14 1.19 8.95
CA TRP A 118 9.91 0.12 8.00
C TRP A 118 9.02 0.61 6.86
N VAL A 119 9.49 0.37 5.64
CA VAL A 119 8.84 0.76 4.39
C VAL A 119 8.66 -0.49 3.55
N ILE A 120 7.41 -0.85 3.27
CA ILE A 120 7.09 -1.91 2.32
C ILE A 120 6.74 -1.32 0.97
N ASP A 121 7.39 -1.86 -0.04
CA ASP A 121 7.20 -1.49 -1.43
C ASP A 121 6.59 -2.68 -2.18
N PRO A 122 5.35 -2.54 -2.67
CA PRO A 122 4.69 -3.58 -3.44
C PRO A 122 5.29 -3.83 -4.83
N GLY A 123 6.27 -3.05 -5.29
CA GLY A 123 6.88 -3.24 -6.62
C GLY A 123 5.85 -3.07 -7.75
N GLY A 124 5.00 -2.05 -7.67
CA GLY A 124 3.97 -1.74 -8.66
C GLY A 124 2.99 -2.89 -8.88
N HIS A 125 2.24 -3.29 -7.86
CA HIS A 125 1.36 -4.48 -7.91
C HIS A 125 2.10 -5.78 -8.20
N GLY A 126 3.34 -5.90 -7.70
CA GLY A 126 4.15 -7.11 -7.84
C GLY A 126 4.53 -7.38 -9.30
N PHE A 127 4.58 -6.35 -10.14
CA PHE A 127 5.16 -6.42 -11.49
C PHE A 127 6.67 -6.14 -11.50
N GLY A 128 7.15 -5.43 -10.49
CA GLY A 128 8.56 -5.25 -10.16
C GLY A 128 9.03 -6.19 -9.04
N THR A 129 9.93 -5.71 -8.18
CA THR A 129 10.43 -6.50 -7.04
C THR A 129 9.85 -5.98 -5.74
N PRO A 130 8.82 -6.65 -5.17
CA PRO A 130 8.36 -6.32 -3.83
C PRO A 130 9.52 -6.42 -2.84
N LYS A 131 9.61 -5.44 -1.94
CA LYS A 131 10.68 -5.42 -0.94
C LYS A 131 10.25 -4.73 0.35
N LEU A 132 11.04 -4.95 1.39
CA LEU A 132 10.93 -4.33 2.68
C LEU A 132 12.27 -3.69 3.04
N VAL A 133 12.23 -2.41 3.38
CA VAL A 133 13.42 -1.64 3.76
C VAL A 133 13.18 -1.01 5.13
N ALA A 134 14.18 -1.01 6.00
CA ALA A 134 14.14 -0.30 7.28
C ALA A 134 15.21 0.78 7.32
N PHE A 135 14.84 1.95 7.78
CA PHE A 135 15.73 3.07 8.04
C PHE A 135 15.79 3.36 9.52
N ASP A 136 16.97 3.57 10.07
CA ASP A 136 17.11 4.29 11.34
C ASP A 136 16.62 5.73 11.12
N ILE A 137 15.62 6.18 11.89
CA ILE A 137 14.94 7.46 11.61
C ILE A 137 15.80 8.69 11.93
N ASP A 138 16.83 8.54 12.76
CA ASP A 138 17.69 9.65 13.19
C ASP A 138 18.81 9.87 12.18
N THR A 139 19.43 8.79 11.72
CA THR A 139 20.57 8.83 10.80
C THR A 139 20.16 8.73 9.34
N GLY A 140 18.96 8.20 9.06
CA GLY A 140 18.54 7.85 7.71
C GLY A 140 19.27 6.64 7.13
N ALA A 141 20.05 5.91 7.93
CA ALA A 141 20.80 4.75 7.47
C ALA A 141 19.86 3.58 7.19
N VAL A 142 20.05 2.90 6.06
CA VAL A 142 19.39 1.61 5.81
C VAL A 142 19.96 0.60 6.79
N VAL A 143 19.11 0.09 7.67
CA VAL A 143 19.50 -0.91 8.66
C VAL A 143 19.07 -2.31 8.26
N HIS A 144 17.98 -2.47 7.50
CA HIS A 144 17.55 -3.74 6.89
C HIS A 144 17.08 -3.50 5.45
N GLU A 145 17.34 -4.48 4.58
CA GLU A 145 16.76 -4.57 3.24
C GLU A 145 16.46 -6.03 2.94
N HIS A 146 15.25 -6.31 2.48
CA HIS A 146 14.78 -7.64 2.16
C HIS A 146 13.90 -7.60 0.90
N ALA A 147 14.41 -8.14 -0.20
CA ALA A 147 13.60 -8.42 -1.39
C ALA A 147 12.84 -9.72 -1.19
N PHE A 148 11.55 -9.73 -1.53
CA PHE A 148 10.74 -10.93 -1.44
C PHE A 148 11.02 -11.87 -2.61
N ALA A 149 11.20 -13.15 -2.30
CA ALA A 149 11.22 -14.20 -3.32
C ALA A 149 9.81 -14.43 -3.90
N ASP A 150 9.74 -14.92 -5.14
CA ASP A 150 8.48 -15.13 -5.88
C ASP A 150 7.50 -16.09 -5.19
N ASP A 151 7.98 -17.02 -4.36
CA ASP A 151 7.13 -17.91 -3.57
C ASP A 151 6.43 -17.16 -2.42
N ILE A 152 7.08 -16.13 -1.87
CA ILE A 152 6.54 -15.25 -0.82
C ILE A 152 5.71 -14.10 -1.41
N ALA A 153 6.19 -13.43 -2.45
CA ALA A 153 5.50 -12.33 -3.13
C ALA A 153 5.45 -12.59 -4.65
N PRO A 154 4.57 -13.50 -5.11
CA PRO A 154 4.48 -13.85 -6.51
C PRO A 154 4.04 -12.66 -7.35
N TRP A 155 4.24 -12.79 -8.65
CA TRP A 155 3.75 -11.85 -9.64
C TRP A 155 2.27 -11.48 -9.42
N GLY A 156 1.98 -10.17 -9.47
CA GLY A 156 0.63 -9.66 -9.21
C GLY A 156 0.25 -9.60 -7.72
N SER A 157 1.22 -9.73 -6.81
CA SER A 157 1.02 -9.54 -5.37
C SER A 157 1.03 -8.05 -5.00
N PHE A 158 0.38 -7.70 -3.90
CA PHE A 158 0.41 -6.32 -3.39
C PHE A 158 0.63 -6.33 -1.87
N PRO A 159 1.88 -6.59 -1.42
CA PRO A 159 2.21 -6.50 0.00
C PRO A 159 2.24 -5.02 0.40
N GLN A 160 1.12 -4.55 0.93
CA GLN A 160 0.95 -3.15 1.31
C GLN A 160 1.07 -2.91 2.81
N ASP A 161 0.51 -3.79 3.65
CA ASP A 161 0.38 -3.52 5.08
C ASP A 161 1.33 -4.40 5.89
N LEU A 162 1.98 -3.79 6.87
CA LEU A 162 2.83 -4.45 7.84
C LEU A 162 2.51 -4.02 9.26
N GLN A 163 2.83 -4.88 10.22
CA GLN A 163 3.00 -4.51 11.61
C GLN A 163 4.35 -5.01 12.10
N VAL A 164 4.94 -4.28 13.04
CA VAL A 164 6.19 -4.66 13.68
C VAL A 164 5.89 -4.95 15.15
N ASP A 165 6.30 -6.12 15.63
CA ASP A 165 6.13 -6.50 17.01
C ASP A 165 7.17 -5.80 17.91
N PRO A 166 6.97 -5.75 19.25
CA PRO A 166 7.85 -4.97 20.12
C PRO A 166 9.34 -5.36 20.09
N PRO A 167 9.70 -6.66 19.94
CA PRO A 167 11.09 -7.08 19.68
C PRO A 167 11.65 -6.69 18.31
N GLY A 168 10.82 -6.21 17.38
CA GLY A 168 11.22 -5.81 16.03
C GLY A 168 11.01 -6.88 14.96
N ALA A 169 10.32 -7.98 15.25
CA ALA A 169 9.94 -8.97 14.25
C ALA A 169 8.72 -8.48 13.45
N ILE A 170 8.67 -8.87 12.17
CA ILE A 170 7.74 -8.24 11.23
C ILE A 170 6.64 -9.21 10.91
N ARG A 171 5.41 -8.72 10.98
CA ARG A 171 4.24 -9.41 10.48
C ARG A 171 3.74 -8.69 9.25
N LEU A 172 3.77 -9.39 8.13
CA LEU A 172 3.22 -8.89 6.89
C LEU A 172 1.80 -9.39 6.76
N TYR A 173 0.88 -8.45 6.59
CA TYR A 173 -0.50 -8.78 6.31
C TYR A 173 -0.63 -8.94 4.80
N ARG A 174 -0.51 -10.20 4.35
CA ARG A 174 -0.69 -10.54 2.96
C ARG A 174 -2.18 -10.53 2.62
N ARG A 175 -2.58 -9.59 1.79
CA ARG A 175 -3.64 -9.84 0.82
C ARG A 175 -3.39 -8.98 -0.41
N CYS A 176 -3.28 -9.64 -1.55
CA CYS A 176 -3.76 -9.20 -2.86
C CYS A 176 -3.01 -10.00 -3.92
N ARG A 177 -3.34 -11.28 -4.06
CA ARG A 177 -3.31 -11.86 -5.40
C ARG A 177 -4.68 -11.49 -5.97
N PHE A 178 -4.73 -10.75 -7.06
CA PHE A 178 -6.01 -10.40 -7.72
C PHE A 178 -6.87 -11.64 -8.07
N LEU A 179 -6.29 -12.86 -8.00
CA LEU A 179 -6.88 -14.12 -8.43
C LEU A 179 -6.96 -15.23 -7.34
N ALA A 180 -6.62 -14.99 -6.06
CA ALA A 180 -6.68 -16.05 -5.03
C ALA A 180 -7.56 -15.72 -3.81
N ASP A 181 -8.11 -16.79 -3.21
CA ASP A 181 -9.33 -16.75 -2.39
C ASP A 181 -9.15 -16.70 -0.87
N ALA A 182 -7.93 -16.57 -0.34
CA ALA A 182 -7.71 -16.63 1.11
C ALA A 182 -6.77 -15.53 1.63
N PRO A 183 -7.11 -14.86 2.74
CA PRO A 183 -6.17 -14.02 3.48
C PRO A 183 -5.08 -14.88 4.13
N GLY A 184 -3.86 -14.36 4.22
CA GLY A 184 -2.71 -15.02 4.87
C GLY A 184 -1.89 -14.03 5.70
N VAL A 185 -1.19 -14.53 6.73
CA VAL A 185 -0.25 -13.74 7.53
C VAL A 185 1.07 -14.48 7.50
N ASP A 186 2.09 -13.83 6.95
CA ASP A 186 3.45 -14.37 6.91
C ASP A 186 4.29 -13.63 7.95
N ARG A 187 5.14 -14.40 8.65
CA ARG A 187 6.05 -13.88 9.68
C ARG A 187 7.45 -13.87 9.10
N LEU A 188 8.08 -12.70 9.09
CA LEU A 188 9.50 -12.55 8.74
C LEU A 188 10.32 -12.38 10.03
#